data_AF-A0A1Q3NAK2-F1
#
_entry.id   AF-A0A1Q3NAK2-F1
#
_cell.length_a   1.000
_cell.length_b   1.000
_cell.length_c   1.000
_cell.angle_alpha   90.00
_cell.angle_beta   90.00
_cell.angle_gamma   90.00
#
_symmetry.space_group_name_H-M   'P 1'
#
loop_
_entity.id
_entity.type
_entity.pdbx_description
1 polymer ?
#
loop_
_entity_poly.entity_id
_entity_poly.type
_entity_poly.pdbx_seq_one_letter_code
_entity_poly.pdbx_strand_id
1 'polypeptide(L)'
;MSVEHSLLGKDTQYPTQYQPDVLFPIARAESRQQYAHIEGITQGKDWWHVFEISWLNHLGLPQVAIGRLTLPANSPNLIESKSLKLYFNSMNFTQYESQQDFVETVERDLSNAAGGKVELQLFQVDDLEIAKPQGICIDDLIPERLSEHPDSTLLKLDPATTEESVEIELYSHLLRSNCPVTGQPDWGTIFIRFQGKKPCYRSILAYIISYRQHNGFHEQCV
;
A
#
# COMPACT_ATOMS: atom_id res chain seq x y z
N MET A 1 -12.30 -13.06 5.22
CA MET A 1 -11.89 -13.86 6.38
C MET A 1 -11.31 -12.93 7.44
N SER A 2 -11.37 -13.27 8.74
CA SER A 2 -10.71 -12.46 9.79
C SER A 2 -9.19 -12.59 9.70
N VAL A 3 -8.47 -11.49 9.94
CA VAL A 3 -6.99 -11.38 9.84
C VAL A 3 -6.26 -12.43 10.72
N GLU A 4 -6.89 -12.91 11.80
CA GLU A 4 -6.34 -13.92 12.72
C GLU A 4 -6.00 -15.26 12.02
N HIS A 5 -6.61 -15.54 10.87
CA HIS A 5 -6.33 -16.73 10.06
C HIS A 5 -5.11 -16.57 9.13
N SER A 6 -4.51 -15.37 9.05
CA SER A 6 -3.28 -15.15 8.29
C SER A 6 -2.10 -15.96 8.89
N LEU A 7 -1.11 -16.26 8.06
CA LEU A 7 0.16 -16.85 8.46
C LEU A 7 1.12 -15.82 9.08
N LEU A 8 0.77 -14.53 9.08
CA LEU A 8 1.60 -13.46 9.60
C LEU A 8 1.82 -13.63 11.12
N GLY A 9 3.09 -13.53 11.55
CA GLY A 9 3.52 -13.84 12.92
C GLY A 9 3.70 -15.33 13.29
N LYS A 10 3.47 -16.28 12.36
CA LYS A 10 3.61 -17.75 12.59
C LYS A 10 4.85 -18.34 11.89
N ASP A 11 5.38 -19.46 12.42
CA ASP A 11 6.40 -20.28 11.73
C ASP A 11 5.89 -20.70 10.35
N THR A 12 6.72 -20.51 9.33
CA THR A 12 6.28 -20.61 7.93
C THR A 12 7.17 -21.56 7.14
N GLN A 13 6.58 -22.58 6.54
CA GLN A 13 7.24 -23.39 5.53
C GLN A 13 7.09 -22.68 4.17
N TYR A 14 8.22 -22.52 3.47
CA TYR A 14 8.22 -21.90 2.15
C TYR A 14 7.79 -22.92 1.09
N PRO A 15 6.76 -22.64 0.27
CA PRO A 15 6.34 -23.56 -0.77
C PRO A 15 7.46 -23.75 -1.81
N THR A 16 7.69 -24.99 -2.22
CA THR A 16 8.62 -25.33 -3.32
C THR A 16 7.89 -25.65 -4.62
N GLN A 17 6.56 -25.55 -4.61
CA GLN A 17 5.67 -25.79 -5.74
C GLN A 17 4.62 -24.69 -5.76
N TYR A 18 4.12 -24.37 -6.95
CA TYR A 18 3.09 -23.36 -7.16
C TYR A 18 1.84 -23.64 -6.29
N GLN A 19 1.44 -22.64 -5.49
CA GLN A 19 0.39 -22.78 -4.49
C GLN A 19 -0.47 -21.50 -4.38
N PRO A 20 -1.47 -21.31 -5.27
CA PRO A 20 -2.30 -20.10 -5.27
C PRO A 20 -3.19 -19.96 -4.02
N ASP A 21 -3.59 -21.08 -3.41
CA ASP A 21 -4.46 -21.11 -2.23
C ASP A 21 -3.81 -20.51 -0.96
N VAL A 22 -2.51 -20.21 -1.00
CA VAL A 22 -1.83 -19.51 0.11
C VAL A 22 -2.26 -18.05 0.22
N LEU A 23 -2.80 -17.46 -0.86
CA LEU A 23 -3.28 -16.08 -0.91
C LEU A 23 -4.38 -15.85 0.12
N PHE A 24 -4.21 -14.80 0.92
CA PHE A 24 -5.14 -14.47 2.00
C PHE A 24 -5.82 -13.12 1.76
N PRO A 25 -7.09 -13.11 1.29
CA PRO A 25 -7.82 -11.87 1.07
C PRO A 25 -8.38 -11.29 2.38
N ILE A 26 -8.20 -9.99 2.57
CA ILE A 26 -8.73 -9.22 3.70
C ILE A 26 -9.82 -8.28 3.17
N ALA A 27 -11.02 -8.40 3.71
CA ALA A 27 -12.16 -7.59 3.26
C ALA A 27 -11.97 -6.11 3.62
N ARG A 28 -12.10 -5.22 2.64
CA ARG A 28 -12.01 -3.76 2.87
C ARG A 28 -13.23 -3.19 3.57
N ALA A 29 -14.37 -3.88 3.46
CA ALA A 29 -15.64 -3.39 3.96
C ALA A 29 -15.61 -3.13 5.47
N GLU A 30 -14.99 -4.02 6.25
CA GLU A 30 -14.94 -3.93 7.72
C GLU A 30 -14.22 -2.66 8.18
N SER A 31 -13.01 -2.40 7.68
CA SER A 31 -12.25 -1.20 8.04
C SER A 31 -12.92 0.08 7.54
N ARG A 32 -13.54 0.03 6.35
CA ARG A 32 -14.22 1.19 5.75
C ARG A 32 -15.48 1.64 6.47
N GLN A 33 -16.07 0.82 7.35
CA GLN A 33 -17.31 1.19 8.05
C GLN A 33 -17.20 2.53 8.78
N GLN A 34 -16.04 2.81 9.38
CA GLN A 34 -15.83 4.02 10.18
C GLN A 34 -15.83 5.31 9.35
N TYR A 35 -15.49 5.21 8.06
CA TYR A 35 -15.33 6.33 7.15
C TYR A 35 -16.11 6.14 5.83
N ALA A 36 -17.15 5.31 5.86
CA ALA A 36 -18.00 4.99 4.71
C ALA A 36 -18.79 6.21 4.18
N HIS A 37 -18.90 7.26 4.99
CA HIS A 37 -19.55 8.53 4.61
C HIS A 37 -18.64 9.44 3.77
N ILE A 38 -17.34 9.15 3.67
CA ILE A 38 -16.39 9.94 2.88
C ILE A 38 -16.56 9.59 1.39
N GLU A 39 -16.90 10.59 0.60
CA GLU A 39 -16.99 10.44 -0.85
C GLU A 39 -15.63 10.08 -1.45
N GLY A 40 -15.62 9.14 -2.39
CA GLY A 40 -14.40 8.76 -3.11
C GLY A 40 -13.50 7.75 -2.40
N ILE A 41 -13.88 7.19 -1.25
CA ILE A 41 -13.07 6.19 -0.52
C ILE A 41 -12.78 4.89 -1.32
N THR A 42 -13.54 4.65 -2.39
CA THR A 42 -13.34 3.51 -3.31
C THR A 42 -12.65 3.92 -4.62
N GLN A 43 -12.31 5.20 -4.78
CA GLN A 43 -11.56 5.68 -5.95
C GLN A 43 -10.06 5.48 -5.73
N GLY A 44 -9.33 5.28 -6.83
CA GLY A 44 -7.89 5.04 -6.79
C GLY A 44 -7.52 3.56 -6.81
N LYS A 45 -6.31 3.26 -6.36
CA LYS A 45 -5.69 1.94 -6.47
C LYS A 45 -4.53 1.82 -5.49
N ASP A 46 -4.29 0.60 -5.05
CA ASP A 46 -3.07 0.22 -4.34
C ASP A 46 -2.04 -0.20 -5.36
N TRP A 47 -0.84 0.37 -5.23
CA TRP A 47 0.32 -0.01 -6.01
C TRP A 47 1.33 -0.72 -5.14
N TRP A 48 1.67 -1.94 -5.54
CA TRP A 48 2.64 -2.77 -4.85
C TRP A 48 3.86 -2.98 -5.71
N HIS A 49 5.05 -2.78 -5.15
CA HIS A 49 6.30 -3.23 -5.74
C HIS A 49 6.67 -4.59 -5.13
N VAL A 50 6.91 -5.57 -6.00
CA VAL A 50 7.36 -6.91 -5.64
C VAL A 50 8.77 -7.06 -6.17
N PHE A 51 9.75 -6.86 -5.30
CA PHE A 51 11.18 -6.88 -5.66
C PHE A 51 11.74 -8.28 -5.88
N GLU A 52 11.06 -9.31 -5.35
CA GLU A 52 11.53 -10.69 -5.33
C GLU A 52 10.65 -11.59 -6.22
N ILE A 53 10.53 -11.29 -7.52
CA ILE A 53 9.86 -12.18 -8.48
C ILE A 53 10.89 -13.07 -9.18
N SER A 54 10.66 -14.38 -9.14
CA SER A 54 11.42 -15.37 -9.89
C SER A 54 10.53 -16.53 -10.33
N TRP A 55 10.84 -17.10 -11.51
CA TRP A 55 10.21 -18.32 -12.03
C TRP A 55 11.19 -19.06 -12.95
N LEU A 56 10.82 -20.22 -13.52
CA LEU A 56 11.61 -20.91 -14.53
C LEU A 56 10.97 -20.72 -15.92
N ASN A 57 11.78 -20.48 -16.95
CA ASN A 57 11.28 -20.53 -18.32
C ASN A 57 11.07 -21.99 -18.80
N HIS A 58 10.60 -22.19 -20.03
CA HIS A 58 10.37 -23.51 -20.64
C HIS A 58 11.62 -24.42 -20.69
N LEU A 59 12.83 -23.87 -20.55
CA LEU A 59 14.09 -24.64 -20.48
C LEU A 59 14.53 -24.93 -19.05
N GLY A 60 13.76 -24.51 -18.03
CA GLY A 60 14.14 -24.62 -16.63
C GLY A 60 15.17 -23.58 -16.18
N LEU A 61 15.42 -22.52 -16.95
CA LEU A 61 16.34 -21.46 -16.56
C LEU A 61 15.62 -20.41 -15.70
N PRO A 62 16.20 -20.03 -14.54
CA PRO A 62 15.64 -18.98 -13.70
C PRO A 62 15.49 -17.66 -14.47
N GLN A 63 14.33 -17.04 -14.31
CA GLN A 63 14.00 -15.69 -14.75
C GLN A 63 13.77 -14.84 -13.51
N VAL A 64 14.15 -13.57 -13.57
CA VAL A 64 13.98 -12.60 -12.47
C VAL A 64 13.40 -11.31 -13.02
N ALA A 65 12.57 -10.65 -12.21
CA ALA A 65 12.00 -9.35 -12.55
C ALA A 65 11.61 -8.59 -11.28
N ILE A 66 11.37 -7.28 -11.43
CA ILE A 66 10.64 -6.50 -10.43
C ILE A 66 9.19 -6.39 -10.91
N GLY A 67 8.23 -6.71 -10.05
CA GLY A 67 6.80 -6.58 -10.35
C GLY A 67 6.21 -5.28 -9.82
N ARG A 68 5.29 -4.67 -10.57
CA ARG A 68 4.35 -3.67 -10.08
C ARG A 68 2.93 -4.18 -10.24
N LEU A 69 2.25 -4.41 -9.11
CA LEU A 69 0.84 -4.77 -9.10
C LEU A 69 -0.02 -3.51 -9.02
N THR A 70 -1.13 -3.51 -9.76
CA THR A 70 -2.21 -2.54 -9.60
C THR A 70 -3.46 -3.24 -9.10
N LEU A 71 -3.90 -2.88 -7.90
CA LEU A 71 -5.14 -3.38 -7.30
C LEU A 71 -6.13 -2.22 -7.13
N PRO A 72 -7.29 -2.22 -7.81
CA PRO A 72 -8.29 -1.15 -7.69
C PRO A 72 -8.79 -0.98 -6.26
N ALA A 73 -8.92 0.27 -5.79
CA ALA A 73 -9.42 0.55 -4.44
C ALA A 73 -10.90 0.13 -4.26
N ASN A 74 -11.64 -0.05 -5.36
CA ASN A 74 -13.01 -0.59 -5.33
C ASN A 74 -13.09 -2.12 -5.25
N SER A 75 -11.96 -2.83 -5.22
CA SER A 75 -11.95 -4.28 -4.98
C SER A 75 -12.56 -4.62 -3.61
N PRO A 76 -13.32 -5.72 -3.49
CA PRO A 76 -13.85 -6.19 -2.20
C PRO A 76 -12.76 -6.47 -1.16
N ASN A 77 -11.62 -7.02 -1.61
CA ASN A 77 -10.54 -7.43 -0.74
C ASN A 77 -9.21 -6.76 -1.12
N LEU A 78 -8.38 -6.48 -0.12
CA LEU A 78 -6.94 -6.34 -0.28
C LEU A 78 -6.27 -7.71 -0.09
N ILE A 79 -5.00 -7.84 -0.46
CA ILE A 79 -4.24 -9.08 -0.32
C ILE A 79 -3.22 -8.92 0.81
N GLU A 80 -3.22 -9.84 1.76
CA GLU A 80 -2.30 -9.79 2.90
C GLU A 80 -0.85 -9.99 2.44
N SER A 81 0.04 -9.06 2.79
CA SER A 81 1.42 -8.96 2.31
C SER A 81 2.29 -10.23 2.44
N LYS A 82 2.19 -10.97 3.55
CA LYS A 82 2.94 -12.22 3.74
C LYS A 82 2.36 -13.34 2.90
N SER A 83 1.04 -13.44 2.77
CA SER A 83 0.42 -14.39 1.85
C SER A 83 0.87 -14.14 0.40
N LEU A 84 0.97 -12.87 -0.01
CA LEU A 84 1.46 -12.48 -1.33
C LEU A 84 2.93 -12.86 -1.52
N LYS A 85 3.77 -12.65 -0.51
CA LYS A 85 5.17 -13.10 -0.53
C LYS A 85 5.26 -14.61 -0.74
N LEU A 86 4.53 -15.40 0.05
CA LEU A 86 4.55 -16.87 -0.06
C LEU A 86 4.02 -17.35 -1.41
N TYR A 87 3.04 -16.67 -1.98
CA TYR A 87 2.54 -16.94 -3.32
C TYR A 87 3.64 -16.78 -4.38
N PHE A 88 4.37 -15.66 -4.39
CA PHE A 88 5.49 -15.49 -5.32
C PHE A 88 6.64 -16.49 -5.05
N ASN A 89 6.95 -16.78 -3.78
CA ASN A 89 7.93 -17.83 -3.45
C ASN A 89 7.55 -19.19 -4.02
N SER A 90 6.25 -19.52 -4.06
CA SER A 90 5.73 -20.78 -4.63
C SER A 90 6.03 -20.92 -6.13
N MET A 91 6.24 -19.82 -6.83
CA MET A 91 6.51 -19.79 -8.28
C MET A 91 7.99 -19.95 -8.63
N ASN A 92 8.91 -19.82 -7.66
CA ASN A 92 10.36 -19.81 -7.90
C ASN A 92 10.89 -21.02 -8.69
N PHE A 93 10.25 -22.19 -8.54
CA PHE A 93 10.64 -23.43 -9.21
C PHE A 93 9.61 -23.90 -10.25
N THR A 94 8.63 -23.06 -10.58
CA THR A 94 7.56 -23.40 -11.52
C THR A 94 7.97 -22.97 -12.93
N GLN A 95 7.87 -23.90 -13.88
CA GLN A 95 8.14 -23.65 -15.30
C GLN A 95 6.93 -23.04 -15.99
N TYR A 96 7.17 -21.99 -16.77
CA TYR A 96 6.19 -21.35 -17.64
C TYR A 96 6.70 -21.33 -19.08
N GLU A 97 5.79 -21.55 -20.05
CA GLU A 97 6.11 -21.54 -21.48
C GLU A 97 6.65 -20.17 -21.92
N SER A 98 6.02 -19.09 -21.43
CA SER A 98 6.44 -17.72 -21.67
C SER A 98 6.29 -16.81 -20.45
N GLN A 99 6.90 -15.61 -20.51
CA GLN A 99 6.68 -14.56 -19.51
C GLN A 99 5.20 -14.13 -19.46
N GLN A 100 4.50 -14.19 -20.60
CA GLN A 100 3.08 -13.83 -20.66
C GLN A 100 2.22 -14.82 -19.87
N ASP A 101 2.50 -16.13 -19.96
CA ASP A 101 1.76 -17.15 -19.18
C ASP A 101 1.96 -16.98 -17.67
N PHE A 102 3.17 -16.58 -17.25
CA PHE A 102 3.46 -16.21 -15.87
C PHE A 102 2.62 -15.01 -15.43
N VAL A 103 2.60 -13.93 -16.21
CA VAL A 103 1.81 -12.72 -15.91
C VAL A 103 0.31 -13.05 -15.83
N GLU A 104 -0.23 -13.77 -16.81
CA GLU A 104 -1.65 -14.15 -16.84
C GLU A 104 -2.05 -15.04 -15.67
N THR A 105 -1.16 -15.94 -15.24
CA THR A 105 -1.37 -16.75 -14.04
C THR A 105 -1.48 -15.87 -12.80
N VAL A 106 -0.52 -14.94 -12.62
CA VAL A 106 -0.52 -14.03 -11.48
C VAL A 106 -1.74 -13.12 -11.46
N GLU A 107 -2.07 -12.48 -12.58
CA GLU A 107 -3.23 -11.61 -12.68
C GLU A 107 -4.53 -12.36 -12.38
N ARG A 108 -4.70 -13.58 -12.90
CA ARG A 108 -5.87 -14.42 -12.63
C ARG A 108 -6.02 -14.72 -11.14
N ASP A 109 -4.98 -15.25 -10.51
CA ASP A 109 -5.09 -15.72 -9.13
C ASP A 109 -5.27 -14.56 -8.14
N LEU A 110 -4.52 -13.47 -8.33
CA LEU A 110 -4.65 -12.26 -7.51
C LEU A 110 -6.01 -11.59 -7.72
N SER A 111 -6.53 -11.58 -8.96
CA SER A 111 -7.88 -11.06 -9.23
C SER A 111 -8.97 -11.89 -8.54
N ASN A 112 -8.83 -13.20 -8.55
CA ASN A 112 -9.73 -14.11 -7.85
C ASN A 112 -9.73 -13.88 -6.34
N ALA A 113 -8.55 -13.71 -5.74
CA ALA A 113 -8.43 -13.41 -4.31
C ALA A 113 -9.02 -12.02 -3.96
N ALA A 114 -8.67 -11.00 -4.75
CA ALA A 114 -9.11 -9.63 -4.53
C ALA A 114 -10.62 -9.42 -4.78
N GLY A 115 -11.22 -10.20 -5.69
CA GLY A 115 -12.55 -9.94 -6.23
C GLY A 115 -12.60 -8.73 -7.17
N GLY A 116 -11.48 -8.36 -7.78
CA GLY A 116 -11.33 -7.22 -8.68
C GLY A 116 -10.13 -7.40 -9.61
N LYS A 117 -10.09 -6.68 -10.73
CA LYS A 117 -9.03 -6.84 -11.76
C LYS A 117 -7.68 -6.38 -11.20
N VAL A 118 -6.75 -7.31 -11.03
CA VAL A 118 -5.35 -7.03 -10.70
C VAL A 118 -4.51 -7.08 -11.97
N GLU A 119 -3.62 -6.11 -12.13
CA GLU A 119 -2.68 -6.06 -13.27
C GLU A 119 -1.24 -6.19 -12.75
N LEU A 120 -0.40 -6.95 -13.45
CA LEU A 120 1.03 -7.10 -13.16
C LEU A 120 1.87 -6.55 -14.31
N GLN A 121 2.68 -5.54 -14.00
CA GLN A 121 3.75 -5.09 -14.89
C GLN A 121 5.10 -5.61 -14.39
N LEU A 122 5.93 -6.12 -15.31
CA LEU A 122 7.30 -6.54 -15.03
C LEU A 122 8.30 -5.50 -15.55
N PHE A 123 9.33 -5.24 -14.76
CA PHE A 123 10.48 -4.40 -15.07
C PHE A 123 11.76 -5.24 -15.00
N GLN A 124 12.77 -4.87 -15.79
CA GLN A 124 14.10 -5.42 -15.58
C GLN A 124 14.68 -4.88 -14.28
N VAL A 125 15.59 -5.65 -13.68
CA VAL A 125 16.16 -5.32 -12.35
C VAL A 125 16.89 -3.97 -12.31
N ASP A 126 17.41 -3.52 -13.46
CA ASP A 126 18.15 -2.27 -13.61
C ASP A 126 17.27 -1.07 -14.01
N ASP A 127 15.97 -1.28 -14.29
CA ASP A 127 15.08 -0.24 -14.84
C ASP A 127 14.42 0.64 -13.77
N LEU A 128 14.54 0.30 -12.49
CA LEU A 128 13.81 0.99 -11.42
C LEU A 128 14.56 2.24 -10.92
N GLU A 129 14.04 3.42 -11.23
CA GLU A 129 14.58 4.69 -10.76
C GLU A 129 14.03 5.11 -9.38
N ILE A 130 14.87 5.76 -8.58
CA ILE A 130 14.45 6.38 -7.31
C ILE A 130 13.92 7.78 -7.58
N ALA A 131 12.61 7.98 -7.43
CA ALA A 131 11.96 9.28 -7.56
C ALA A 131 11.71 9.95 -6.20
N LYS A 132 11.62 11.29 -6.21
CA LYS A 132 11.18 12.09 -5.06
C LYS A 132 9.80 12.68 -5.32
N PRO A 133 8.95 12.86 -4.29
CA PRO A 133 7.71 13.61 -4.44
C PRO A 133 7.98 15.04 -4.91
N GLN A 134 7.01 15.61 -5.63
CA GLN A 134 7.00 17.03 -5.98
C GLN A 134 6.23 17.82 -4.91
N GLY A 135 6.43 19.14 -4.86
CA GLY A 135 5.75 20.03 -3.93
C GLY A 135 6.58 20.44 -2.71
N ILE A 136 5.88 20.90 -1.67
CA ILE A 136 6.47 21.48 -0.46
C ILE A 136 6.68 20.39 0.59
N CYS A 137 7.94 20.14 1.00
CA CYS A 137 8.22 19.34 2.18
C CYS A 137 7.82 20.10 3.44
N ILE A 138 6.99 19.50 4.29
CA ILE A 138 6.53 20.13 5.53
C ILE A 138 7.26 19.62 6.78
N ASP A 139 8.28 18.78 6.63
CA ASP A 139 8.94 18.08 7.75
C ASP A 139 9.69 19.00 8.72
N ASP A 140 10.19 20.16 8.24
CA ASP A 140 10.94 21.13 9.05
C ASP A 140 10.02 22.09 9.85
N LEU A 141 8.70 21.93 9.72
CA LEU A 141 7.75 22.74 10.49
C LEU A 141 7.65 22.26 11.94
N ILE A 142 7.29 23.18 12.83
CA ILE A 142 7.08 22.88 14.26
C ILE A 142 5.58 22.92 14.54
N PRO A 143 4.93 21.78 14.84
CA PRO A 143 3.55 21.73 15.29
C PRO A 143 3.32 22.48 16.62
N GLU A 144 2.15 23.09 16.78
CA GLU A 144 1.75 23.72 18.06
C GLU A 144 1.43 22.68 19.15
N ARG A 145 0.89 21.54 18.73
CA ARG A 145 0.45 20.42 19.57
C ARG A 145 0.69 19.12 18.83
N LEU A 146 0.99 18.06 19.57
CA LEU A 146 1.03 16.68 19.08
C LEU A 146 -0.07 15.85 19.75
N SER A 147 -0.42 14.73 19.12
CA SER A 147 -1.31 13.71 19.65
C SER A 147 -0.63 12.35 19.56
N GLU A 148 -0.94 11.44 20.50
CA GLU A 148 -0.41 10.07 20.52
C GLU A 148 -1.22 9.11 19.63
N HIS A 149 -2.43 9.53 19.24
CA HIS A 149 -3.33 8.80 18.35
C HIS A 149 -3.90 9.73 17.27
N PRO A 150 -4.32 9.19 16.10
CA PRO A 150 -4.97 9.96 15.04
C PRO A 150 -6.07 10.88 15.59
N ASP A 151 -5.87 12.18 15.45
CA ASP A 151 -6.75 13.23 15.99
C ASP A 151 -7.08 14.24 14.90
N SER A 152 -8.25 14.07 14.25
CA SER A 152 -8.71 14.96 13.17
C SER A 152 -8.96 16.39 13.64
N THR A 153 -9.10 16.63 14.96
CA THR A 153 -9.28 17.99 15.51
C THR A 153 -8.00 18.84 15.43
N LEU A 154 -6.85 18.21 15.11
CA LEU A 154 -5.61 18.92 14.84
C LEU A 154 -5.68 19.74 13.56
N LEU A 155 -6.47 19.32 12.56
CA LEU A 155 -6.54 19.93 11.24
C LEU A 155 -7.17 21.32 11.30
N LYS A 156 -6.47 22.32 10.77
CA LYS A 156 -6.92 23.72 10.74
C LYS A 156 -6.70 24.34 9.37
N LEU A 157 -7.54 25.31 9.01
CA LEU A 157 -7.27 26.22 7.90
C LEU A 157 -6.22 27.26 8.31
N ASP A 158 -5.50 27.81 7.33
CA ASP A 158 -4.57 28.92 7.54
C ASP A 158 -5.39 30.20 7.80
N PRO A 159 -5.32 30.79 9.01
CA PRO A 159 -6.12 31.96 9.36
C PRO A 159 -5.66 33.24 8.65
N ALA A 160 -4.45 33.26 8.10
CA ALA A 160 -3.90 34.43 7.42
C ALA A 160 -4.31 34.51 5.94
N THR A 161 -4.86 33.43 5.37
CA THR A 161 -5.27 33.42 3.96
C THR A 161 -6.64 34.04 3.78
N THR A 162 -6.74 34.99 2.86
CA THR A 162 -8.02 35.54 2.38
C THR A 162 -8.47 34.93 1.04
N GLU A 163 -7.63 34.12 0.42
CA GLU A 163 -7.94 33.39 -0.81
C GLU A 163 -8.93 32.25 -0.54
N GLU A 164 -10.03 32.22 -1.29
CA GLU A 164 -11.05 31.18 -1.16
C GLU A 164 -10.61 29.82 -1.73
N SER A 165 -9.61 29.80 -2.62
CA SER A 165 -9.10 28.58 -3.23
C SER A 165 -7.64 28.72 -3.65
N VAL A 166 -6.83 27.73 -3.28
CA VAL A 166 -5.42 27.56 -3.66
C VAL A 166 -5.20 26.14 -4.14
N GLU A 167 -4.25 25.96 -5.05
CA GLU A 167 -3.75 24.66 -5.46
C GLU A 167 -2.42 24.39 -4.77
N ILE A 168 -2.31 23.26 -4.08
CA ILE A 168 -1.16 22.94 -3.24
C ILE A 168 -0.75 21.49 -3.47
N GLU A 169 0.56 21.31 -3.56
CA GLU A 169 1.23 20.02 -3.45
C GLU A 169 2.16 20.07 -2.26
N LEU A 170 1.98 19.13 -1.33
CA LEU A 170 2.84 18.98 -0.17
C LEU A 170 3.13 17.52 0.10
N TYR A 171 4.21 17.26 0.83
CA TYR A 171 4.55 15.92 1.28
C TYR A 171 5.27 15.95 2.62
N SER A 172 5.24 14.79 3.30
CA SER A 172 5.99 14.55 4.51
C SER A 172 6.59 13.15 4.47
N HIS A 173 7.86 13.01 4.84
CA HIS A 173 8.53 11.72 5.03
C HIS A 173 8.31 11.13 6.42
N LEU A 174 7.53 11.80 7.27
CA LEU A 174 7.40 11.48 8.70
C LEU A 174 6.18 10.61 9.04
N LEU A 175 5.48 10.07 8.04
CA LEU A 175 4.41 9.10 8.29
C LEU A 175 5.02 7.80 8.83
N ARG A 176 4.57 7.43 10.03
CA ARG A 176 4.89 6.15 10.67
C ARG A 176 3.63 5.61 11.32
N SER A 177 3.39 4.31 11.18
CA SER A 177 2.36 3.55 11.89
C SER A 177 2.96 2.24 12.40
N ASN A 178 2.13 1.34 12.90
CA ASN A 178 2.50 -0.04 13.19
C ASN A 178 1.59 -1.00 12.42
N CYS A 179 2.17 -2.10 11.96
CA CYS A 179 1.42 -3.20 11.38
C CYS A 179 0.49 -3.79 12.45
N PRO A 180 -0.83 -3.90 12.19
CA PRO A 180 -1.80 -4.29 13.22
C PRO A 180 -1.65 -5.74 13.70
N VAL A 181 -0.85 -6.55 13.01
CA VAL A 181 -0.70 -7.98 13.30
C VAL A 181 0.69 -8.32 13.87
N THR A 182 1.76 -7.71 13.36
CA THR A 182 3.13 -7.94 13.90
C THR A 182 3.55 -6.91 14.95
N GLY A 183 2.90 -5.74 15.01
CA GLY A 183 3.35 -4.61 15.81
C GLY A 183 4.64 -3.95 15.31
N GLN A 184 5.17 -4.38 14.15
CA GLN A 184 6.38 -3.80 13.57
C GLN A 184 6.10 -2.40 13.00
N PRO A 185 7.10 -1.50 13.01
CA PRO A 185 6.95 -0.15 12.48
C PRO A 185 6.79 -0.14 10.96
N ASP A 186 5.85 0.66 10.49
CA ASP A 186 5.67 0.99 9.09
C ASP A 186 6.21 2.40 8.81
N TRP A 187 6.80 2.62 7.65
CA TRP A 187 7.38 3.91 7.25
C TRP A 187 6.84 4.33 5.90
N GLY A 188 6.46 5.60 5.76
CA GLY A 188 5.87 6.11 4.54
C GLY A 188 6.21 7.57 4.28
N THR A 189 6.21 7.92 3.00
CA THR A 189 6.06 9.31 2.58
C THR A 189 4.62 9.51 2.13
N ILE A 190 3.92 10.49 2.71
CA ILE A 190 2.58 10.87 2.28
C ILE A 190 2.67 12.11 1.39
N PHE A 191 2.05 12.05 0.22
CA PHE A 191 1.93 13.16 -0.71
C PHE A 191 0.46 13.57 -0.81
N ILE A 192 0.20 14.87 -0.71
CA ILE A 192 -1.14 15.44 -0.71
C ILE A 192 -1.17 16.53 -1.79
N ARG A 193 -2.00 16.32 -2.81
CA ARG A 193 -2.40 17.35 -3.78
C ARG A 193 -3.83 17.75 -3.48
N PHE A 194 -4.07 19.04 -3.35
CA PHE A 194 -5.37 19.58 -2.94
C PHE A 194 -5.66 20.91 -3.63
N GLN A 195 -6.95 21.16 -3.91
CA GLN A 195 -7.47 22.44 -4.34
C GLN A 195 -8.61 22.90 -3.43
N GLY A 196 -8.51 24.10 -2.86
CA GLY A 196 -9.54 24.68 -1.99
C GLY A 196 -8.95 25.61 -0.94
N LYS A 197 -9.62 25.78 0.21
CA LYS A 197 -9.15 26.70 1.26
C LYS A 197 -7.79 26.27 1.81
N LYS A 198 -6.85 27.21 1.91
CA LYS A 198 -5.47 26.91 2.32
C LYS A 198 -5.44 26.29 3.72
N PRO A 199 -4.87 25.08 3.89
CA PRO A 199 -4.69 24.47 5.19
C PRO A 199 -3.47 25.03 5.91
N CYS A 200 -3.48 24.98 7.23
CA CYS A 200 -2.30 25.26 8.03
C CYS A 200 -1.32 24.06 7.93
N TYR A 201 -0.17 24.23 7.30
CA TYR A 201 0.79 23.13 7.07
C TYR A 201 1.32 22.52 8.37
N ARG A 202 1.51 23.34 9.43
CA ARG A 202 1.88 22.86 10.77
C ARG A 202 0.82 21.92 11.35
N SER A 203 -0.46 22.18 11.04
CA SER A 203 -1.59 21.37 11.50
C SER A 203 -1.68 20.04 10.75
N ILE A 204 -1.41 20.04 9.43
CA ILE A 204 -1.29 18.82 8.63
C ILE A 204 -0.14 17.95 9.14
N LEU A 205 1.03 18.56 9.38
CA LEU A 205 2.18 17.83 9.94
C LEU A 205 1.83 17.18 11.30
N ALA A 206 1.16 17.93 12.18
CA ALA A 206 0.71 17.41 13.47
C ALA A 206 -0.19 16.18 13.31
N TYR A 207 -1.13 16.24 12.36
CA TYR A 207 -2.04 15.14 12.06
C TYR A 207 -1.29 13.91 11.52
N ILE A 208 -0.36 14.09 10.58
CA ILE A 208 0.48 13.00 10.05
C ILE A 208 1.27 12.33 11.19
N ILE A 209 1.91 13.12 12.06
CA ILE A 209 2.68 12.60 13.21
C ILE A 209 1.79 11.86 14.20
N SER A 210 0.50 12.20 14.32
CA SER A 210 -0.41 11.53 15.25
C SER A 210 -0.66 10.04 14.95
N TYR A 211 -0.31 9.58 13.75
CA TYR A 211 -0.34 8.16 13.38
C TYR A 211 0.80 7.34 13.98
N ARG A 212 1.79 7.96 14.62
CA ARG A 212 3.04 7.29 15.03
C ARG A 212 2.82 6.00 15.83
N GLN A 213 1.80 5.92 16.67
CA GLN A 213 1.51 4.69 17.44
C GLN A 213 0.25 3.95 16.96
N HIS A 214 -0.34 4.40 15.86
CA HIS A 214 -1.56 3.81 15.30
C HIS A 214 -1.27 2.44 14.69
N ASN A 215 -2.14 1.48 14.99
CA ASN A 215 -2.11 0.15 14.39
C ASN A 215 -3.10 0.13 13.22
N GLY A 216 -2.60 0.03 12.00
CA GLY A 216 -3.43 0.06 10.79
C GLY A 216 -2.68 -0.42 9.57
N PHE A 217 -3.40 -1.01 8.61
CA PHE A 217 -2.80 -1.33 7.30
C PHE A 217 -2.53 -0.03 6.53
N HIS A 218 -1.59 -0.06 5.58
CA HIS A 218 -1.21 1.14 4.82
C HIS A 218 -2.42 1.72 4.07
N GLU A 219 -3.22 0.85 3.46
CA GLU A 219 -4.43 1.19 2.70
C GLU A 219 -5.56 1.77 3.55
N GLN A 220 -5.47 1.64 4.88
CA GLN A 220 -6.42 2.21 5.83
C GLN A 220 -5.90 3.52 6.44
N CYS A 221 -4.57 3.69 6.51
CA CYS A 221 -3.95 4.90 7.02
C CYS A 221 -4.04 6.06 6.02
N VAL A 222 -3.99 5.75 4.72
CA VAL A 222 -4.23 6.70 3.61
C VAL A 222 -5.70 7.05 3.54
#